data_AF-A0AAN2TU15-F1
#
_entry.id   AF-A0AAN2TU15-F1
#
_cell.length_a   1.000
_cell.length_b   1.000
_cell.length_c   1.000
_cell.angle_alpha   90.00
_cell.angle_beta   90.00
_cell.angle_gamma   90.00
#
_symmetry.space_group_name_H-M   'P 1'
#
loop_
_entity.id
_entity.type
_entity.pdbx_description
1 polymer ?
#
loop_
_entity_poly.entity_id
_entity_poly.type
_entity_poly.pdbx_seq_one_letter_code
_entity_poly.pdbx_strand_id
1 'polypeptide(L)'
;MNGWYTMKPKSKWKVKEQAVFISKLGELLYHGYPLAEALHFLEFQESKKKAEDFTQAIADLRNGYPLHMVLTHLNFHPQLVSYIFYGEQYGDLERSLKEGGLYWKRRIEDMDKVKKLMMYPVFLVFFVSIVFYILQSVLLPKFQTIYFTMDVEQHILLRLMSASTFILPALPFLLLGLLLFLYALKRFWFNGLCPLRQRRILMGIPIFGTFIKLYETYFFASQFSGLLSGGLSINDSIKLFSINQQQPFYQKLCNIIKDDLIEGRSLEMIFRELPYFDGNLPVVAANGQKYGRLDAELLHYSRFILEKIEERMNAILKIIQPLMFSLIGLLIVSIYLAVLLPMFSLLEGFRISFLYSGGENARRSSGIQMLQEHDDMLKKVMNERGFTLIEMLIVLLVISILLIITIPNITKNQSTIQSKGCEAFVKMAQAQVQAYEIDNAKLPGSIDELESQGYLKQTSCPNGDEISLDSKGKITVVE
;
A
#
# COMPACT_ATOMS: atom_id res chain seq x y z
N MET A 1 23.18 -16.63 31.55
CA MET A 1 24.30 -17.15 30.75
C MET A 1 24.16 -16.62 29.33
N ASN A 2 25.19 -15.92 28.86
CA ASN A 2 25.29 -15.34 27.52
C ASN A 2 25.40 -16.44 26.47
N GLY A 3 24.64 -16.37 25.38
CA GLY A 3 24.50 -17.51 24.47
C GLY A 3 23.83 -17.18 23.12
N TRP A 4 24.43 -16.24 22.38
CA TRP A 4 24.51 -16.27 20.92
C TRP A 4 23.25 -15.88 20.12
N TYR A 5 23.34 -14.68 19.54
CA TYR A 5 22.73 -14.30 18.27
C TYR A 5 23.20 -15.24 17.14
N THR A 6 22.76 -16.49 17.11
CA THR A 6 22.86 -17.26 15.87
C THR A 6 21.73 -16.80 14.96
N MET A 7 22.10 -16.15 13.86
CA MET A 7 21.23 -16.07 12.69
C MET A 7 20.89 -17.52 12.32
N LYS A 8 19.73 -18.01 12.76
CA LYS A 8 19.23 -19.32 12.33
C LYS A 8 19.28 -19.37 10.81
N PRO A 9 19.76 -20.47 10.20
CA PRO A 9 19.79 -20.61 8.75
C PRO A 9 18.39 -20.30 8.20
N LYS A 10 18.31 -19.50 7.13
CA LYS A 10 17.04 -19.22 6.46
C LYS A 10 16.41 -20.56 6.11
N SER A 11 15.24 -20.85 6.70
CA SER A 11 14.48 -22.07 6.41
C SER A 11 14.31 -22.23 4.90
N LYS A 12 14.43 -23.48 4.42
CA LYS A 12 14.09 -23.85 3.03
C LYS A 12 12.63 -23.48 2.70
N TRP A 13 11.78 -23.35 3.72
CA TRP A 13 10.37 -23.03 3.61
C TRP A 13 10.12 -21.54 3.79
N LYS A 14 9.43 -20.92 2.84
CA LYS A 14 8.89 -19.56 3.06
C LYS A 14 7.81 -19.62 4.13
N VAL A 15 7.64 -18.57 4.92
CA VAL A 15 6.63 -18.51 6.00
C VAL A 15 5.21 -18.79 5.48
N LYS A 16 4.91 -18.39 4.23
CA LYS A 16 3.63 -18.71 3.56
C LYS A 16 3.45 -20.20 3.32
N GLU A 17 4.51 -20.88 2.90
CA GLU A 17 4.51 -22.33 2.68
C GLU A 17 4.39 -23.08 4.01
N GLN A 18 5.08 -22.61 5.06
CA GLN A 18 4.94 -23.16 6.42
C GLN A 18 3.49 -23.09 6.91
N ALA A 19 2.82 -21.93 6.75
CA ALA A 19 1.44 -21.76 7.16
C ALA A 19 0.46 -22.67 6.42
N VAL A 20 0.64 -22.81 5.10
CA VAL A 20 -0.18 -23.70 4.26
C VAL A 20 0.05 -25.16 4.63
N PHE A 21 1.31 -25.56 4.83
CA PHE A 21 1.67 -26.91 5.25
C PHE A 21 1.02 -27.27 6.59
N ILE A 22 1.15 -26.41 7.60
CA ILE A 22 0.54 -26.61 8.92
C ILE A 22 -0.99 -26.70 8.84
N SER A 23 -1.62 -25.82 8.05
CA SER A 23 -3.07 -25.84 7.83
C SER A 23 -3.53 -27.15 7.19
N LYS A 24 -2.85 -27.62 6.15
CA LYS A 24 -3.17 -28.89 5.48
C LYS A 24 -2.92 -30.09 6.37
N LEU A 25 -1.86 -30.06 7.17
CA LEU A 25 -1.57 -31.12 8.14
C LEU A 25 -2.70 -31.22 9.18
N GLY A 26 -3.16 -30.08 9.72
CA GLY A 26 -4.31 -30.05 10.62
C GLY A 26 -5.61 -30.52 9.98
N GLU A 27 -5.83 -30.21 8.70
CA GLU A 27 -6.99 -30.69 7.94
C GLU A 27 -6.98 -32.21 7.76
N LEU A 28 -5.83 -32.80 7.41
CA LEU A 28 -5.67 -34.26 7.32
C LEU A 28 -5.90 -34.93 8.68
N LEU A 29 -5.31 -34.40 9.75
CA LEU A 29 -5.55 -34.95 11.10
C LEU A 29 -7.03 -34.87 11.50
N TYR A 30 -7.70 -33.75 11.20
CA TYR A 30 -9.13 -33.57 11.44
C TYR A 30 -9.99 -34.58 10.64
N HIS A 31 -9.51 -35.04 9.48
CA HIS A 31 -10.14 -36.12 8.71
C HIS A 31 -9.79 -37.53 9.22
N GLY A 32 -9.06 -37.65 10.33
CA GLY A 32 -8.72 -38.91 10.98
C GLY A 32 -7.46 -39.60 10.46
N TYR A 33 -6.66 -38.94 9.61
CA TYR A 33 -5.38 -39.50 9.17
C TYR A 33 -4.37 -39.49 10.32
N PRO A 34 -3.64 -40.59 10.59
CA PRO A 34 -2.51 -40.58 11.53
C PRO A 34 -1.43 -39.58 11.11
N LEU A 35 -0.77 -38.92 12.07
CA LEU A 35 0.20 -37.85 11.82
C LEU A 35 1.32 -38.23 10.83
N ALA A 36 1.87 -39.45 10.95
CA ALA A 36 2.91 -39.94 10.05
C ALA A 36 2.40 -40.16 8.61
N GLU A 37 1.16 -40.65 8.45
CA GLU A 37 0.53 -40.85 7.14
C GLU A 37 0.17 -39.50 6.50
N ALA A 38 -0.33 -38.56 7.29
CA ALA A 38 -0.61 -37.21 6.84
C ALA A 38 0.64 -36.50 6.30
N LEU A 39 1.79 -36.66 6.98
CA LEU A 39 3.08 -36.14 6.50
C LEU A 39 3.52 -36.79 5.20
N HIS A 40 3.39 -38.11 5.08
CA HIS A 40 3.71 -38.83 3.85
C HIS A 40 2.80 -38.39 2.68
N PHE A 41 1.52 -38.12 2.94
CA PHE A 41 0.61 -37.58 1.92
C PHE A 41 1.02 -36.16 1.47
N LEU A 42 1.46 -35.32 2.39
CA LEU A 42 1.92 -33.96 2.08
C LEU A 42 3.26 -33.94 1.34
N GLU A 43 4.12 -34.94 1.55
CA GLU A 43 5.40 -35.08 0.86
C GLU A 43 5.21 -35.12 -0.66
N PHE A 44 4.21 -35.86 -1.16
CA PHE A 44 3.91 -35.97 -2.59
C PHE A 44 3.47 -34.64 -3.24
N GLN A 45 2.97 -33.68 -2.45
CA GLN A 45 2.51 -32.38 -2.94
C GLN A 45 3.61 -31.32 -2.99
N GLU A 46 4.78 -31.58 -2.40
CA GLU A 46 5.86 -30.62 -2.26
C GLU A 46 7.01 -30.87 -3.25
N SER A 47 7.88 -29.88 -3.41
CA SER A 47 9.02 -29.99 -4.33
C SER A 47 10.06 -31.00 -3.84
N LYS A 48 10.75 -31.70 -4.76
CA LYS A 48 11.84 -32.65 -4.43
C LYS A 48 12.93 -32.09 -3.49
N LYS A 49 13.15 -30.77 -3.48
CA LYS A 49 14.11 -30.08 -2.58
C LYS A 49 13.75 -30.18 -1.10
N LYS A 50 12.49 -30.51 -0.79
CA LYS A 50 11.94 -30.61 0.58
C LYS A 50 11.71 -32.06 1.02
N ALA A 51 11.88 -33.05 0.14
CA ALA A 51 11.62 -34.45 0.47
C ALA A 51 12.47 -34.95 1.66
N GLU A 52 13.74 -34.52 1.74
CA GLU A 52 14.61 -34.80 2.89
C GLU A 52 14.02 -34.30 4.22
N ASP A 53 13.41 -33.10 4.21
CA ASP A 53 12.80 -32.50 5.40
C ASP A 53 11.60 -33.35 5.87
N PHE A 54 10.82 -33.92 4.95
CA PHE A 54 9.73 -34.86 5.26
C PHE A 54 10.24 -36.19 5.80
N THR A 55 11.27 -36.76 5.17
CA THR A 55 11.87 -38.03 5.59
C THR A 55 12.42 -37.90 7.01
N GLN A 56 13.12 -36.81 7.31
CA GLN A 56 13.62 -36.50 8.64
C GLN A 56 12.48 -36.26 9.64
N ALA A 57 11.44 -35.50 9.27
CA ALA A 57 10.30 -35.24 10.14
C ALA A 57 9.55 -36.52 10.54
N ILE A 58 9.33 -37.44 9.59
CA ILE A 58 8.71 -38.73 9.86
C ILE A 58 9.60 -39.59 10.76
N ALA A 59 10.93 -39.58 10.55
CA ALA A 59 11.87 -40.30 11.40
C ALA A 59 11.88 -39.76 12.85
N ASP A 60 11.91 -38.44 13.02
CA ASP A 60 11.86 -37.80 14.35
C ASP A 60 10.56 -38.15 15.10
N LEU A 61 9.40 -38.11 14.42
CA LEU A 61 8.13 -38.52 15.02
C LEU A 61 8.11 -39.99 15.42
N ARG A 62 8.66 -40.88 14.59
CA ARG A 62 8.79 -42.32 14.91
C ARG A 62 9.70 -42.57 16.12
N ASN A 63 10.68 -41.69 16.34
CA ASN A 63 11.56 -41.71 17.52
C ASN A 63 10.90 -41.12 18.78
N GLY A 64 9.64 -40.67 18.69
CA GLY A 64 8.88 -40.13 19.82
C GLY A 64 9.14 -38.65 20.11
N TYR A 65 9.79 -37.91 19.19
CA TYR A 65 9.87 -36.47 19.33
C TYR A 65 8.49 -35.84 19.11
N PRO A 66 8.10 -34.86 19.93
CA PRO A 66 6.84 -34.15 19.74
C PRO A 66 6.91 -33.24 18.51
N LEU A 67 5.76 -33.01 17.86
CA LEU A 67 5.67 -32.31 16.58
C LEU A 67 6.27 -30.91 16.64
N HIS A 68 6.09 -30.16 17.73
CA HIS A 68 6.68 -28.83 17.85
C HIS A 68 8.22 -28.84 17.79
N MET A 69 8.89 -29.89 18.29
CA MET A 69 10.35 -30.03 18.18
C MET A 69 10.75 -30.33 16.74
N VAL A 70 10.02 -31.21 16.06
CA VAL A 70 10.24 -31.53 14.64
C VAL A 70 10.17 -30.27 13.77
N LEU A 71 9.13 -29.45 13.96
CA LEU A 71 8.98 -28.19 13.24
C LEU A 71 10.08 -27.17 13.59
N THR A 72 10.58 -27.20 14.83
CA THR A 72 11.73 -26.39 15.24
C THR A 72 13.00 -26.79 14.50
N HIS A 73 13.25 -28.10 14.32
CA HIS A 73 14.37 -28.62 13.54
C HIS A 73 14.29 -28.21 12.06
N LEU A 74 13.07 -28.16 11.50
CA LEU A 74 12.81 -27.64 10.15
C LEU A 74 12.93 -26.10 10.02
N ASN A 75 13.32 -25.42 11.09
CA ASN A 75 13.44 -23.97 11.16
C ASN A 75 12.13 -23.22 10.86
N PHE A 76 10.99 -23.78 11.29
CA PHE A 76 9.71 -23.09 11.18
C PHE A 76 9.69 -21.84 12.06
N HIS A 77 8.83 -20.89 11.70
CA HIS A 77 8.73 -19.62 12.41
C HIS A 77 8.42 -19.86 13.90
N PRO A 78 9.20 -19.33 14.87
CA PRO A 78 9.06 -19.69 16.29
C PRO A 78 7.65 -19.52 16.86
N GLN A 79 6.98 -18.43 16.49
CA GLN A 79 5.59 -18.14 16.92
C GLN A 79 4.55 -19.13 16.36
N LEU A 80 4.74 -19.64 15.13
CA LEU A 80 3.89 -20.69 14.55
C LEU A 80 4.09 -22.00 15.32
N VAL A 81 5.34 -22.34 15.63
CA VAL A 81 5.68 -23.52 16.42
C VAL A 81 5.13 -23.43 17.85
N SER A 82 5.22 -22.27 18.49
CA SER A 82 4.66 -22.05 19.83
C SER A 82 3.16 -22.35 19.88
N TYR A 83 2.41 -21.99 18.84
CA TYR A 83 0.98 -22.30 18.75
C TYR A 83 0.73 -23.82 18.79
N ILE A 84 1.54 -24.56 18.04
CA ILE A 84 1.45 -26.03 17.94
C ILE A 84 1.88 -26.69 19.24
N PHE A 85 2.92 -26.17 19.90
CA PHE A 85 3.37 -26.64 21.22
C PHE A 85 2.24 -26.65 22.24
N TYR A 86 1.43 -25.58 22.33
CA TYR A 86 0.31 -25.55 23.26
C TYR A 86 -0.83 -26.49 22.85
N GLY A 87 -1.13 -26.58 21.55
CA GLY A 87 -2.09 -27.56 21.05
C GLY A 87 -1.70 -29.00 21.40
N GLU A 88 -0.42 -29.31 21.26
CA GLU A 88 0.16 -30.60 21.61
C GLU A 88 0.15 -30.85 23.13
N GLN A 89 0.46 -29.83 23.94
CA GLN A 89 0.47 -29.93 25.40
C GLN A 89 -0.93 -30.13 26.00
N TYR A 90 -1.96 -29.54 25.39
CA TYR A 90 -3.35 -29.62 25.86
C TYR A 90 -4.21 -30.65 25.12
N GLY A 91 -3.62 -31.43 24.21
CA GLY A 91 -4.31 -32.52 23.50
C GLY A 91 -5.29 -32.08 22.42
N ASP A 92 -5.20 -30.82 21.94
CA ASP A 92 -6.02 -30.27 20.86
C ASP A 92 -5.16 -29.93 19.63
N LEU A 93 -4.33 -30.90 19.23
CA LEU A 93 -3.33 -30.73 18.19
C LEU A 93 -3.96 -30.46 16.81
N GLU A 94 -5.05 -31.15 16.49
CA GLU A 94 -5.72 -31.08 15.19
C GLU A 94 -6.25 -29.66 14.92
N ARG A 95 -7.03 -29.14 15.87
CA ARG A 95 -7.55 -27.77 15.81
C ARG A 95 -6.40 -26.76 15.82
N SER A 96 -5.38 -26.99 16.63
CA SER A 96 -4.26 -26.05 16.74
C SER A 96 -3.45 -25.96 15.44
N LEU A 97 -3.25 -27.08 14.75
CA LEU A 97 -2.61 -27.07 13.42
C LEU A 97 -3.49 -26.36 12.39
N LYS A 98 -4.78 -26.69 12.34
CA LYS A 98 -5.72 -26.10 11.37
C LYS A 98 -5.87 -24.59 11.58
N GLU A 99 -6.26 -24.16 12.78
CA GLU A 99 -6.49 -22.75 13.10
C GLU A 99 -5.19 -21.94 13.10
N GLY A 100 -4.09 -22.51 13.60
CA GLY A 100 -2.78 -21.85 13.59
C GLY A 100 -2.25 -21.61 12.18
N GLY A 101 -2.40 -22.61 11.30
CA GLY A 101 -2.06 -22.50 9.88
C GLY A 101 -2.93 -21.47 9.15
N LEU A 102 -4.25 -21.53 9.33
CA LEU A 102 -5.19 -20.56 8.75
C LEU A 102 -4.95 -19.14 9.26
N TYR A 103 -4.67 -18.97 10.55
CA TYR A 103 -4.28 -17.68 11.14
C TYR A 103 -3.05 -17.10 10.44
N TRP A 104 -1.97 -17.88 10.36
CA TRP A 104 -0.74 -17.42 9.71
C TRP A 104 -0.89 -17.15 8.22
N LYS A 105 -1.69 -17.96 7.52
CA LYS A 105 -2.01 -17.74 6.11
C LYS A 105 -2.70 -16.38 5.91
N ARG A 106 -3.77 -16.11 6.68
CA ARG A 106 -4.50 -14.83 6.65
C ARG A 106 -3.58 -13.65 6.96
N ARG A 107 -2.77 -13.77 8.02
CA ARG A 107 -1.80 -12.73 8.40
C ARG A 107 -0.84 -12.37 7.26
N ILE A 108 -0.36 -13.37 6.52
CA ILE A 108 0.54 -13.15 5.38
C ILE A 108 -0.19 -12.44 4.24
N GLU A 109 -1.44 -12.83 3.97
CA GLU A 109 -2.29 -12.16 2.97
C GLU A 109 -2.55 -10.70 3.35
N ASP A 110 -2.82 -10.41 4.62
CA ASP A 110 -2.99 -9.04 5.12
C ASP A 110 -1.71 -8.21 4.99
N MET A 111 -0.54 -8.79 5.30
CA MET A 111 0.75 -8.12 5.08
C MET A 111 1.06 -7.91 3.60
N ASP A 112 0.67 -8.84 2.73
CA ASP A 112 0.79 -8.66 1.28
C ASP A 112 -0.11 -7.52 0.78
N LYS A 113 -1.32 -7.36 1.33
CA LYS A 113 -2.19 -6.20 1.03
C LYS A 113 -1.51 -4.90 1.44
N VAL A 114 -1.06 -4.78 2.69
CA VAL A 114 -0.35 -3.58 3.17
C VAL A 114 0.88 -3.26 2.31
N LYS A 115 1.66 -4.27 1.93
CA LYS A 115 2.83 -4.11 1.07
C LYS A 115 2.44 -3.61 -0.33
N LYS A 116 1.39 -4.17 -0.94
CA LYS A 116 0.90 -3.73 -2.25
C LYS A 116 0.44 -2.28 -2.22
N LEU A 117 -0.27 -1.88 -1.16
CA LEU A 117 -0.71 -0.50 -0.97
C LEU A 117 0.46 0.49 -0.85
N MET A 118 1.57 0.08 -0.22
CA MET A 118 2.78 0.91 -0.09
C MET A 118 3.62 0.98 -1.37
N MET A 119 3.51 -0.02 -2.25
CA MET A 119 4.34 -0.13 -3.45
C MET A 119 4.10 1.01 -4.44
N TYR A 120 2.83 1.39 -4.64
CA TYR A 120 2.46 2.46 -5.57
C TYR A 120 3.04 3.83 -5.21
N PRO A 121 2.88 4.37 -3.98
CA PRO A 121 3.48 5.66 -3.63
C PRO A 121 5.01 5.65 -3.72
N VAL A 122 5.67 4.55 -3.34
CA VAL A 122 7.13 4.42 -3.48
C VAL A 122 7.55 4.46 -4.95
N PHE A 123 6.84 3.73 -5.82
CA PHE A 123 7.10 3.73 -7.26
C PHE A 123 6.89 5.12 -7.89
N LEU A 124 5.81 5.82 -7.53
CA LEU A 124 5.51 7.15 -8.06
C LEU A 124 6.59 8.17 -7.68
N VAL A 125 7.00 8.20 -6.42
CA VAL A 125 8.07 9.11 -5.94
C VAL A 125 9.39 8.79 -6.63
N PHE A 126 9.72 7.50 -6.78
CA PHE A 126 10.92 7.06 -7.50
C PHE A 126 10.89 7.50 -8.98
N PHE A 127 9.77 7.30 -9.67
CA PHE A 127 9.60 7.68 -11.07
C PHE A 127 9.73 9.19 -11.28
N VAL A 128 9.03 10.00 -10.48
CA VAL A 128 9.14 11.48 -10.51
C VAL A 128 10.58 11.93 -10.27
N SER A 129 11.28 11.29 -9.32
CA SER A 129 12.68 11.61 -9.03
C SER A 129 13.60 11.34 -10.22
N ILE A 130 13.37 10.26 -10.97
CA ILE A 130 14.14 9.94 -12.19
C ILE A 130 13.87 10.97 -13.29
N VAL A 131 12.61 11.28 -13.59
CA VAL A 131 12.25 12.26 -14.61
C VAL A 131 12.89 13.61 -14.29
N PHE A 132 12.86 14.01 -13.02
CA PHE A 132 13.45 15.25 -12.56
C PHE A 132 14.99 15.24 -12.63
N TYR A 133 15.63 14.10 -12.35
CA TYR A 133 17.07 13.92 -12.52
C TYR A 133 17.50 14.07 -13.98
N ILE A 134 16.85 13.35 -14.90
CA ILE A 134 17.16 13.42 -16.35
C ILE A 134 17.03 14.86 -16.85
N LEU A 135 15.98 15.55 -16.40
CA LEU A 135 15.76 16.93 -16.77
C LEU A 135 16.94 17.84 -16.42
N GLN A 136 17.40 17.77 -15.18
CA GLN A 136 18.49 18.61 -14.71
C GLN A 136 19.82 18.24 -15.35
N SER A 137 20.12 16.94 -15.47
CA SER A 137 21.43 16.48 -15.93
C SER A 137 21.63 16.65 -17.43
N VAL A 138 20.58 16.55 -18.24
CA VAL A 138 20.69 16.57 -19.71
C VAL A 138 20.12 17.86 -20.29
N LEU A 139 18.92 18.23 -19.87
CA LEU A 139 18.14 19.25 -20.57
C LEU A 139 18.61 20.65 -20.17
N LEU A 140 18.71 20.93 -18.87
CA LEU A 140 19.12 22.24 -18.37
C LEU A 140 20.52 22.74 -18.82
N PRO A 141 21.60 21.92 -18.81
CA PRO A 141 22.92 22.39 -19.22
C PRO A 141 22.97 22.79 -20.70
N LYS A 142 22.18 22.14 -21.57
CA LYS A 142 22.07 22.52 -22.98
C LYS A 142 21.51 23.94 -23.12
N PHE A 143 20.54 24.32 -22.30
CA PHE A 143 20.02 25.69 -22.28
C PHE A 143 21.04 26.68 -21.72
N GLN A 144 21.74 26.35 -20.65
CA GLN A 144 22.78 27.22 -20.11
C GLN A 144 23.87 27.55 -21.15
N THR A 145 24.29 26.57 -21.95
CA THR A 145 25.26 26.80 -23.03
C THR A 145 24.72 27.80 -24.07
N ILE A 146 23.46 27.67 -24.47
CA ILE A 146 22.81 28.57 -25.44
C ILE A 146 22.71 30.00 -24.90
N TYR A 147 22.27 30.17 -23.64
CA TYR A 147 22.18 31.49 -23.01
C TYR A 147 23.56 32.16 -22.84
N PHE A 148 24.59 31.40 -22.46
CA PHE A 148 25.95 31.92 -22.32
C PHE A 148 26.51 32.40 -23.66
N THR A 149 26.17 31.73 -24.77
CA THR A 149 26.62 32.14 -26.12
C THR A 149 25.90 33.37 -26.67
N MET A 150 24.75 33.75 -26.11
CA MET A 150 23.90 34.84 -26.62
C MET A 150 24.00 36.13 -25.80
N ASP A 151 24.74 36.13 -24.68
CA ASP A 151 24.91 37.28 -23.77
C ASP A 151 23.58 37.93 -23.31
N VAL A 152 22.51 37.13 -23.25
CA VAL A 152 21.18 37.55 -22.80
C VAL A 152 21.07 37.28 -21.30
N GLU A 153 20.60 38.27 -20.53
CA GLU A 153 20.34 38.09 -19.11
C GLU A 153 19.39 36.90 -18.86
N GLN A 154 19.82 35.96 -18.01
CA GLN A 154 19.03 34.77 -17.72
C GLN A 154 17.70 35.16 -17.06
N HIS A 155 16.58 34.74 -17.66
CA HIS A 155 15.26 34.86 -17.04
C HIS A 155 15.22 34.15 -15.67
N ILE A 156 14.39 34.69 -14.75
CA ILE A 156 14.29 34.25 -13.37
C ILE A 156 13.99 32.74 -13.22
N LEU A 157 13.21 32.19 -14.17
CA LEU A 157 12.87 30.77 -14.25
C LEU A 157 14.13 29.91 -14.45
N LEU A 158 15.02 30.31 -15.37
CA LEU A 158 16.27 29.61 -15.64
C LEU A 158 17.24 29.71 -14.46
N ARG A 159 17.22 30.84 -13.73
CA ARG A 159 18.04 31.05 -12.52
C ARG A 159 17.57 30.19 -11.34
N LEU A 160 16.25 30.00 -11.18
CA LEU A 160 15.68 29.10 -10.16
C LEU A 160 15.99 27.63 -10.51
N MET A 161 15.84 27.26 -11.78
CA MET A 161 16.16 25.92 -12.23
C MET A 161 17.68 25.65 -12.18
N SER A 162 18.54 26.64 -12.44
CA SER A 162 20.00 26.49 -12.28
C SER A 162 20.42 26.39 -10.81
N ALA A 163 19.77 27.10 -9.88
CA ALA A 163 20.01 26.92 -8.45
C ALA A 163 19.68 25.50 -7.97
N SER A 164 18.68 24.85 -8.59
CA SER A 164 18.30 23.46 -8.28
C SER A 164 19.29 22.40 -8.80
N THR A 165 20.22 22.76 -9.69
CA THR A 165 21.28 21.84 -10.19
C THR A 165 22.25 21.39 -9.10
N PHE A 166 22.38 22.13 -8.00
CA PHE A 166 23.21 21.73 -6.85
C PHE A 166 22.49 20.74 -5.92
N ILE A 167 21.16 20.88 -5.78
CA ILE A 167 20.37 20.13 -4.80
C ILE A 167 20.03 18.72 -5.31
N LEU A 168 19.80 18.57 -6.62
CA LEU A 168 19.23 17.36 -7.21
C LEU A 168 20.21 16.21 -7.49
N PRO A 169 21.39 16.45 -8.06
CA PRO A 169 22.46 15.45 -8.11
C PRO A 169 22.96 15.10 -6.70
N ALA A 170 22.83 16.03 -5.75
CA ALA A 170 23.08 15.79 -4.34
C ALA A 170 21.97 14.98 -3.67
N LEU A 171 20.76 14.86 -4.25
CA LEU A 171 19.60 14.21 -3.61
C LEU A 171 19.82 12.71 -3.35
N PRO A 172 20.42 11.91 -4.25
CA PRO A 172 20.86 10.54 -3.92
C PRO A 172 21.89 10.50 -2.79
N PHE A 173 22.85 11.42 -2.76
CA PHE A 173 23.87 11.50 -1.70
C PHE A 173 23.28 12.01 -0.37
N LEU A 174 22.29 12.90 -0.41
CA LEU A 174 21.51 13.38 0.72
C LEU A 174 20.60 12.29 1.25
N LEU A 175 19.96 11.50 0.39
CA LEU A 175 19.19 10.32 0.78
C LEU A 175 20.11 9.28 1.41
N LEU A 176 21.27 9.01 0.82
CA LEU A 176 22.26 8.10 1.36
C LEU A 176 22.80 8.62 2.71
N GLY A 177 23.12 9.91 2.80
CA GLY A 177 23.56 10.58 4.02
C GLY A 177 22.49 10.58 5.10
N LEU A 178 21.23 10.81 4.75
CA LEU A 178 20.06 10.70 5.62
C LEU A 178 19.87 9.25 6.09
N LEU A 179 20.00 8.26 5.20
CA LEU A 179 19.91 6.85 5.55
C LEU A 179 21.04 6.44 6.50
N LEU A 180 22.27 6.89 6.24
CA LEU A 180 23.44 6.68 7.10
C LEU A 180 23.27 7.41 8.44
N PHE A 181 22.74 8.63 8.45
CA PHE A 181 22.44 9.39 9.64
C PHE A 181 21.34 8.72 10.46
N LEU A 182 20.24 8.30 9.85
CA LEU A 182 19.17 7.54 10.50
C LEU A 182 19.68 6.20 11.00
N TYR A 183 20.57 5.53 10.27
CA TYR A 183 21.23 4.31 10.70
C TYR A 183 22.16 4.55 11.90
N ALA A 184 22.95 5.62 11.88
CA ALA A 184 23.81 6.02 12.98
C ALA A 184 23.00 6.44 14.22
N LEU A 185 21.96 7.25 14.03
CA LEU A 185 21.01 7.66 15.07
C LEU A 185 20.29 6.44 15.66
N LYS A 186 19.92 5.47 14.80
CA LYS A 186 19.38 4.18 15.23
C LYS A 186 20.40 3.40 16.06
N ARG A 187 21.63 3.28 15.57
CA ARG A 187 22.71 2.48 16.16
C ARG A 187 23.18 3.05 17.50
N PHE A 188 23.47 4.35 17.56
CA PHE A 188 24.11 5.01 18.69
C PHE A 188 23.14 5.50 19.74
N TRP A 189 21.98 6.03 19.33
CA TRP A 189 21.03 6.63 20.27
C TRP A 189 19.81 5.74 20.49
N PHE A 190 19.14 5.34 19.40
CA PHE A 190 17.85 4.66 19.48
C PHE A 190 17.94 3.24 20.07
N ASN A 191 18.92 2.44 19.66
CA ASN A 191 19.11 1.06 20.13
C ASN A 191 19.45 0.98 21.62
N GLY A 192 19.99 2.06 22.22
CA GLY A 192 20.24 2.15 23.67
C GLY A 192 18.99 2.48 24.49
N LEU A 193 17.91 2.93 23.85
CA LEU A 193 16.66 3.26 24.54
C LEU A 193 15.84 2.01 24.84
N CYS A 194 15.02 2.10 25.89
CA CYS A 194 13.99 1.10 26.17
C CYS A 194 13.04 0.94 24.94
N PRO A 195 12.72 -0.30 24.50
CA PRO A 195 11.81 -0.56 23.38
C PRO A 195 10.45 0.16 23.48
N LEU A 196 9.92 0.37 24.69
CA LEU A 196 8.69 1.12 24.91
C LEU A 196 8.84 2.62 24.60
N ARG A 197 10.01 3.20 24.90
CA ARG A 197 10.33 4.60 24.61
C ARG A 197 10.63 4.78 23.11
N GLN A 198 11.31 3.81 22.50
CA GLN A 198 11.51 3.75 21.06
C GLN A 198 10.16 3.87 20.32
N ARG A 199 9.18 3.02 20.65
CA ARG A 199 7.87 3.06 19.99
C ARG A 199 7.12 4.37 20.24
N ARG A 200 7.22 4.93 21.45
CA ARG A 200 6.62 6.23 21.79
C ARG A 200 7.16 7.38 20.95
N ILE A 201 8.48 7.42 20.70
CA ILE A 201 9.10 8.44 19.83
C ILE A 201 8.59 8.29 18.40
N LEU A 202 8.53 7.06 17.88
CA LEU A 202 8.00 6.76 16.55
C LEU A 202 6.54 7.18 16.40
N MET A 203 5.72 6.97 17.42
CA MET A 203 4.31 7.38 17.46
C MET A 203 4.12 8.90 17.54
N GLY A 204 5.14 9.66 17.93
CA GLY A 204 5.11 11.12 17.95
C GLY A 204 5.31 11.78 16.58
N ILE A 205 5.73 11.02 15.56
CA ILE A 205 5.92 11.55 14.20
C ILE A 205 4.55 11.82 13.56
N PRO A 206 4.26 13.03 13.04
CA PRO A 206 2.99 13.31 12.39
C PRO A 206 2.78 12.40 11.17
N ILE A 207 1.52 12.04 10.90
CA ILE A 207 1.10 11.07 9.86
C ILE A 207 1.56 9.63 10.18
N PHE A 208 2.87 9.37 10.21
CA PHE A 208 3.44 8.04 10.47
C PHE A 208 3.09 7.47 11.83
N GLY A 209 3.07 8.31 12.87
CA GLY A 209 2.78 7.87 14.23
C GLY A 209 1.36 7.32 14.38
N THR A 210 0.40 7.85 13.61
CA THR A 210 -0.95 7.30 13.59
C THR A 210 -0.99 5.94 12.91
N PHE A 211 -0.28 5.75 11.79
CA PHE A 211 -0.15 4.42 11.17
C PHE A 211 0.52 3.42 12.09
N ILE A 212 1.52 3.84 12.84
CA ILE A 212 2.21 2.98 13.81
C ILE A 212 1.25 2.55 14.91
N LYS A 213 0.45 3.46 15.48
CA LYS A 213 -0.57 3.11 16.49
C LYS A 213 -1.63 2.15 15.93
N LEU A 214 -2.13 2.38 14.72
CA LEU A 214 -3.09 1.48 14.06
C LEU A 214 -2.45 0.11 13.82
N TYR A 215 -1.23 0.05 13.30
CA TYR A 215 -0.52 -1.20 13.06
C TYR A 215 -0.26 -1.99 14.35
N GLU A 216 0.16 -1.33 15.43
CA GLU A 216 0.35 -1.97 16.74
C GLU A 216 -0.96 -2.55 17.29
N THR A 217 -2.05 -1.82 17.13
CA THR A 217 -3.40 -2.27 17.54
C THR A 217 -3.83 -3.48 16.73
N TYR A 218 -3.72 -3.40 15.40
CA TYR A 218 -4.01 -4.51 14.49
C TYR A 218 -3.20 -5.76 14.85
N PHE A 219 -1.88 -5.60 14.98
CA PHE A 219 -0.98 -6.71 15.24
C PHE A 219 -1.31 -7.36 16.58
N PHE A 220 -1.43 -6.56 17.65
CA PHE A 220 -1.73 -7.09 18.98
C PHE A 220 -3.08 -7.79 19.00
N ALA A 221 -4.15 -7.14 18.53
CA ALA A 221 -5.50 -7.72 18.52
C ALA A 221 -5.56 -9.00 17.67
N SER A 222 -4.96 -9.00 16.48
CA SER A 222 -4.91 -10.18 15.60
C SER A 222 -4.16 -11.34 16.25
N GLN A 223 -2.97 -11.09 16.82
CA GLN A 223 -2.18 -12.14 17.47
C GLN A 223 -2.85 -12.68 18.72
N PHE A 224 -3.35 -11.78 19.57
CA PHE A 224 -3.99 -12.14 20.83
C PHE A 224 -5.28 -12.93 20.56
N SER A 225 -6.09 -12.49 19.59
CA SER A 225 -7.23 -13.26 19.07
C SER A 225 -6.84 -14.67 18.61
N GLY A 226 -5.79 -14.78 17.78
CA GLY A 226 -5.33 -16.08 17.28
C GLY A 226 -4.98 -17.04 18.43
N LEU A 227 -4.21 -16.58 19.41
CA LEU A 227 -3.83 -17.39 20.59
C LEU A 227 -5.06 -17.83 21.40
N LEU A 228 -6.03 -16.93 21.63
CA LEU A 228 -7.25 -17.24 22.37
C LEU A 228 -8.16 -18.22 21.60
N SER A 229 -8.32 -18.06 20.28
CA SER A 229 -9.07 -19.01 19.44
C SER A 229 -8.41 -20.39 19.36
N GLY A 230 -7.09 -20.45 19.60
CA GLY A 230 -6.30 -21.67 19.80
C GLY A 230 -6.46 -22.32 21.17
N GLY A 231 -7.33 -21.80 22.03
CA GLY A 231 -7.65 -22.37 23.33
C GLY A 231 -6.76 -21.90 24.48
N LEU A 232 -5.80 -20.99 24.24
CA LEU A 232 -4.99 -20.46 25.33
C LEU A 232 -5.80 -19.51 26.21
N SER A 233 -5.51 -19.51 27.51
CA SER A 233 -6.04 -18.51 28.43
C SER A 233 -5.45 -17.11 28.13
N ILE A 234 -6.09 -16.06 28.65
CA ILE A 234 -5.56 -14.68 28.62
C ILE A 234 -4.14 -14.64 29.20
N ASN A 235 -3.92 -15.30 30.34
CA ASN A 235 -2.63 -15.30 31.04
C ASN A 235 -1.54 -16.04 30.24
N ASP A 236 -1.84 -17.20 29.66
CA ASP A 236 -0.89 -17.95 28.83
C ASP A 236 -0.54 -17.20 27.56
N SER A 237 -1.54 -16.55 26.95
CA SER A 237 -1.36 -15.73 25.76
C SER A 237 -0.44 -14.53 26.04
N ILE A 238 -0.63 -13.82 27.16
CA ILE A 238 0.27 -12.73 27.57
C ILE A 238 1.67 -13.25 27.92
N LYS A 239 1.77 -14.40 28.61
CA LYS A 239 3.04 -15.04 28.95
C LYS A 239 3.86 -15.34 27.70
N LEU A 240 3.22 -15.81 26.63
CA LEU A 240 3.86 -16.06 25.33
C LEU A 240 4.54 -14.82 24.75
N PHE A 241 3.89 -13.66 24.80
CA PHE A 241 4.52 -12.40 24.38
C PHE A 241 5.67 -12.00 25.31
N SER A 242 5.51 -12.21 26.63
CA SER A 242 6.48 -11.82 27.65
C SER A 242 7.82 -12.56 27.58
N ILE A 243 7.83 -13.78 27.02
CA ILE A 243 9.04 -14.60 26.84
C ILE A 243 9.64 -14.46 25.42
N ASN A 244 8.94 -13.81 24.49
CA ASN A 244 9.37 -13.71 23.09
C ASN A 244 10.45 -12.64 22.87
N GLN A 245 11.71 -13.05 22.92
CA GLN A 245 12.87 -12.15 22.73
C GLN A 245 12.97 -11.54 21.33
N GLN A 246 12.32 -12.13 20.32
CA GLN A 246 12.35 -11.61 18.94
C GLN A 246 11.50 -10.34 18.78
N GLN A 247 10.66 -10.02 19.77
CA GLN A 247 9.79 -8.86 19.77
C GLN A 247 9.95 -8.05 21.07
N PRO A 248 11.07 -7.34 21.27
CA PRO A 248 11.39 -6.68 22.54
C PRO A 248 10.35 -5.66 23.02
N PHE A 249 9.64 -5.03 22.09
CA PHE A 249 8.52 -4.13 22.40
C PHE A 249 7.38 -4.87 23.11
N TYR A 250 6.85 -5.91 22.46
CA TYR A 250 5.78 -6.75 23.04
C TYR A 250 6.23 -7.48 24.29
N GLN A 251 7.49 -7.90 24.35
CA GLN A 251 8.07 -8.52 25.54
C GLN A 251 7.93 -7.62 26.78
N LYS A 252 8.36 -6.35 26.68
CA LYS A 252 8.23 -5.41 27.80
C LYS A 252 6.80 -5.00 28.06
N LEU A 253 6.02 -4.74 27.00
CA LEU A 253 4.62 -4.36 27.12
C LEU A 253 3.79 -5.43 27.83
N CYS A 254 3.97 -6.69 27.45
CA CYS A 254 3.22 -7.81 28.01
C CYS A 254 3.72 -8.23 29.40
N ASN A 255 4.96 -7.89 29.78
CA ASN A 255 5.37 -8.00 31.18
C ASN A 255 4.57 -7.02 32.07
N ILE A 256 4.38 -5.78 31.62
CA ILE A 256 3.54 -4.81 32.33
C ILE A 256 2.09 -5.33 32.43
N ILE A 257 1.51 -5.74 31.29
CA ILE A 257 0.13 -6.28 31.27
C ILE A 257 -0.01 -7.50 32.19
N LYS A 258 0.99 -8.39 32.22
CA LYS A 258 1.00 -9.57 33.08
C LYS A 258 0.97 -9.18 34.56
N ASP A 259 1.79 -8.23 34.96
CA ASP A 259 1.87 -7.78 36.35
C ASP A 259 0.54 -7.13 36.78
N ASP A 260 -0.07 -6.30 35.92
CA ASP A 260 -1.39 -5.70 36.16
C ASP A 260 -2.53 -6.74 36.23
N LEU A 261 -2.47 -7.80 35.42
CA LEU A 261 -3.44 -8.90 35.47
C LEU A 261 -3.32 -9.72 36.76
N ILE A 262 -2.10 -9.92 37.27
CA ILE A 262 -1.86 -10.59 38.57
C ILE A 262 -2.44 -9.76 39.72
N GLU A 263 -2.40 -8.44 39.61
CA GLU A 263 -3.06 -7.52 40.54
C GLU A 263 -4.61 -7.52 40.44
N GLY A 264 -5.18 -8.29 39.50
CA GLY A 264 -6.62 -8.41 39.31
C GLY A 264 -7.27 -7.27 38.52
N ARG A 265 -6.47 -6.43 37.84
CA ARG A 265 -7.01 -5.36 36.98
C ARG A 265 -7.65 -5.95 35.73
N SER A 266 -8.71 -5.31 35.23
CA SER A 266 -9.38 -5.73 34.00
C SER A 266 -8.57 -5.32 32.76
N LEU A 267 -8.72 -6.06 31.65
CA LEU A 267 -8.05 -5.72 30.39
C LEU A 267 -8.49 -4.34 29.86
N GLU A 268 -9.73 -3.95 30.12
CA GLU A 268 -10.24 -2.61 29.79
C GLU A 268 -9.41 -1.52 30.46
N MET A 269 -9.16 -1.62 31.76
CA MET A 269 -8.38 -0.63 32.51
C MET A 269 -6.93 -0.60 32.01
N ILE A 270 -6.31 -1.77 31.84
CA ILE A 270 -4.93 -1.88 31.37
C ILE A 270 -4.78 -1.27 29.97
N PHE A 271 -5.63 -1.61 29.01
CA PHE A 271 -5.54 -1.07 27.66
C PHE A 271 -5.85 0.43 27.59
N ARG A 272 -6.64 0.97 28.52
CA ARG A 272 -6.94 2.41 28.58
C ARG A 272 -5.72 3.24 28.98
N GLU A 273 -4.86 2.70 29.84
CA GLU A 273 -3.65 3.39 30.31
C GLU A 273 -2.48 3.29 29.32
N LEU A 274 -2.49 2.31 28.42
CA LEU A 274 -1.42 2.10 27.45
C LEU A 274 -1.55 3.05 26.24
N PRO A 275 -0.58 3.96 26.00
CA PRO A 275 -0.67 4.96 24.93
C PRO A 275 -0.42 4.39 23.53
N TYR A 276 -0.10 3.09 23.43
CA TYR A 276 0.39 2.43 22.22
C TYR A 276 -0.73 1.94 21.29
N PHE A 277 -1.96 1.86 21.79
CA PHE A 277 -3.11 1.32 21.07
C PHE A 277 -4.13 2.40 20.66
N ASP A 278 -4.99 2.05 19.70
CA ASP A 278 -6.18 2.83 19.34
C ASP A 278 -7.13 2.90 20.54
N GLY A 279 -7.78 4.06 20.73
CA GLY A 279 -8.58 4.37 21.90
C GLY A 279 -9.82 3.50 22.07
N ASN A 280 -10.26 2.76 21.05
CA ASN A 280 -11.42 1.87 21.15
C ASN A 280 -11.06 0.45 21.60
N LEU A 281 -9.77 0.07 21.64
CA LEU A 281 -9.34 -1.27 22.08
C LEU A 281 -9.84 -1.65 23.49
N PRO A 282 -9.85 -0.75 24.50
CA PRO A 282 -10.39 -1.04 25.82
C PRO A 282 -11.84 -1.52 25.80
N VAL A 283 -12.70 -0.85 25.01
CA VAL A 283 -14.13 -1.17 24.91
C VAL A 283 -14.36 -2.52 24.24
N VAL A 284 -13.58 -2.82 23.20
CA VAL A 284 -13.61 -4.13 22.52
C VAL A 284 -13.20 -5.24 23.49
N ALA A 285 -12.15 -5.03 24.28
CA ALA A 285 -11.71 -5.99 25.28
C ALA A 285 -12.77 -6.20 26.38
N ALA A 286 -13.38 -5.12 26.88
CA ALA A 286 -14.44 -5.18 27.88
C ALA A 286 -15.65 -6.00 27.39
N ASN A 287 -16.13 -5.72 26.18
CA ASN A 287 -17.26 -6.44 25.59
C ASN A 287 -16.92 -7.91 25.33
N GLY A 288 -15.73 -8.16 24.77
CA GLY A 288 -15.23 -9.51 24.53
C GLY A 288 -15.13 -10.34 25.80
N GLN A 289 -14.63 -9.76 26.90
CA GLN A 289 -14.58 -10.42 28.21
C GLN A 289 -15.98 -10.67 28.77
N LYS A 290 -16.88 -9.67 28.72
CA LYS A 290 -18.24 -9.76 29.26
C LYS A 290 -19.07 -10.89 28.63
N TYR A 291 -18.92 -11.11 27.32
CA TYR A 291 -19.66 -12.14 26.59
C TYR A 291 -18.86 -13.43 26.36
N GLY A 292 -17.65 -13.55 26.92
CA GLY A 292 -16.81 -14.75 26.77
C GLY A 292 -16.36 -15.00 25.31
N ARG A 293 -16.27 -13.95 24.49
CA ARG A 293 -15.95 -13.99 23.05
C ARG A 293 -14.82 -13.04 22.68
N LEU A 294 -13.85 -12.88 23.58
CA LEU A 294 -12.73 -11.96 23.42
C LEU A 294 -11.90 -12.25 22.17
N ASP A 295 -11.74 -13.52 21.82
CA ASP A 295 -11.04 -13.97 20.63
C ASP A 295 -11.71 -13.47 19.33
N ALA A 296 -13.03 -13.64 19.20
CA ALA A 296 -13.79 -13.20 18.04
C ALA A 296 -13.88 -11.66 17.94
N GLU A 297 -14.10 -10.97 19.06
CA GLU A 297 -14.18 -9.50 19.11
C GLU A 297 -12.86 -8.85 18.70
N LEU A 298 -11.73 -9.36 19.19
CA LEU A 298 -10.41 -8.87 18.80
C LEU A 298 -10.09 -9.19 17.33
N LEU A 299 -10.53 -10.33 16.81
CA LEU A 299 -10.37 -10.65 15.39
C LEU A 299 -11.12 -9.64 14.53
N HIS A 300 -12.39 -9.41 14.85
CA HIS A 300 -13.24 -8.47 14.14
C HIS A 300 -12.64 -7.05 14.18
N TYR A 301 -12.22 -6.61 15.37
CA TYR A 301 -11.60 -5.31 15.55
C TYR A 301 -10.26 -5.18 14.81
N SER A 302 -9.45 -6.24 14.75
CA SER A 302 -8.20 -6.21 13.97
C SER A 302 -8.48 -5.95 12.48
N ARG A 303 -9.53 -6.55 11.91
CA ARG A 303 -9.93 -6.33 10.51
C ARG A 303 -10.43 -4.90 10.29
N PHE A 304 -11.24 -4.40 11.21
CA PHE A 304 -11.67 -3.00 11.18
C PHE A 304 -10.48 -2.02 11.19
N ILE A 305 -9.44 -2.30 12.00
CA ILE A 305 -8.23 -1.47 12.01
C ILE A 305 -7.44 -1.62 10.70
N LEU A 306 -7.40 -2.80 10.10
CA LEU A 306 -6.78 -3.01 8.79
C LEU A 306 -7.49 -2.17 7.72
N GLU A 307 -8.82 -2.22 7.65
CA GLU A 307 -9.64 -1.38 6.75
C GLU A 307 -9.35 0.11 6.97
N LYS A 308 -9.27 0.57 8.23
CA LYS A 308 -8.90 1.95 8.57
C LYS A 308 -7.48 2.33 8.09
N ILE A 309 -6.54 1.39 8.10
CA ILE A 309 -5.21 1.59 7.50
C ILE A 309 -5.34 1.76 5.99
N GLU A 310 -6.08 0.86 5.31
CA GLU A 310 -6.29 0.91 3.86
C GLU A 310 -6.98 2.22 3.42
N GLU A 311 -8.03 2.63 4.11
CA GLU A 311 -8.75 3.89 3.86
C GLU A 311 -7.83 5.11 3.98
N ARG A 312 -7.01 5.17 5.03
CA ARG A 312 -6.05 6.27 5.23
C ARG A 312 -4.97 6.28 4.16
N MET A 313 -4.47 5.12 3.77
CA MET A 313 -3.53 5.02 2.66
C MET A 313 -4.16 5.53 1.36
N ASN A 314 -5.39 5.10 1.05
CA ASN A 314 -6.13 5.56 -0.13
C ASN A 314 -6.42 7.07 -0.09
N ALA A 315 -6.74 7.64 1.08
CA ALA A 315 -6.92 9.08 1.25
C ALA A 315 -5.63 9.86 0.97
N ILE A 316 -4.49 9.36 1.42
CA ILE A 316 -3.17 9.94 1.12
C ILE A 316 -2.91 9.87 -0.39
N LEU A 317 -3.22 8.75 -1.05
CA LEU A 317 -3.05 8.59 -2.49
C LEU A 317 -3.89 9.58 -3.31
N LYS A 318 -5.14 9.81 -2.89
CA LYS A 318 -6.04 10.80 -3.53
C LYS A 318 -5.45 12.22 -3.55
N ILE A 319 -4.59 12.57 -2.60
CA ILE A 319 -3.94 13.89 -2.52
C ILE A 319 -2.58 13.88 -3.22
N ILE A 320 -1.76 12.84 -2.98
CA ILE A 320 -0.41 12.75 -3.56
C ILE A 320 -0.46 12.68 -5.08
N GLN A 321 -1.41 11.94 -5.66
CA GLN A 321 -1.43 11.70 -7.11
C GLN A 321 -1.69 12.99 -7.92
N PRO A 322 -2.74 13.81 -7.64
CA PRO A 322 -2.91 15.11 -8.31
C PRO A 322 -1.73 16.06 -8.09
N LEU A 323 -1.16 16.10 -6.88
CA LEU A 323 -0.01 16.95 -6.58
C LEU A 323 1.20 16.58 -7.45
N MET A 324 1.50 15.28 -7.57
CA MET A 324 2.62 14.79 -8.40
C MET A 324 2.38 15.06 -9.89
N PHE A 325 1.16 14.85 -10.40
CA PHE A 325 0.85 15.14 -11.81
C PHE A 325 0.84 16.64 -12.11
N SER A 326 0.35 17.47 -11.19
CA SER A 326 0.44 18.93 -11.30
C SER A 326 1.89 19.39 -11.31
N LEU A 327 2.75 18.79 -10.48
CA LEU A 327 4.18 19.09 -10.45
C LEU A 327 4.85 18.72 -11.79
N ILE A 328 4.57 17.52 -12.32
CA ILE A 328 5.09 17.09 -13.62
C ILE A 328 4.59 18.02 -14.74
N GLY A 329 3.30 18.35 -14.76
CA GLY A 329 2.71 19.22 -15.79
C GLY A 329 3.31 20.63 -15.77
N LEU A 330 3.41 21.24 -14.58
CA LEU A 330 4.07 22.53 -14.41
C LEU A 330 5.52 22.49 -14.89
N LEU A 331 6.23 21.40 -14.58
CA LEU A 331 7.59 21.19 -15.00
C LEU A 331 7.71 21.09 -16.53
N ILE A 332 6.82 20.35 -17.20
CA ILE A 332 6.79 20.25 -18.67
C ILE A 332 6.55 21.63 -19.30
N VAL A 333 5.58 22.40 -18.81
CA VAL A 333 5.29 23.75 -19.32
C VAL A 333 6.46 24.70 -19.08
N SER A 334 7.08 24.63 -17.89
CA SER A 334 8.27 25.42 -17.56
C SER A 334 9.42 25.14 -18.51
N ILE A 335 9.65 23.87 -18.85
CA ILE A 335 10.66 23.47 -19.84
C ILE A 335 10.33 24.06 -21.19
N TYR A 336 9.08 23.90 -21.61
CA TYR A 336 8.62 24.37 -22.90
C TYR A 336 8.86 25.88 -23.08
N LEU A 337 8.50 26.67 -22.07
CA LEU A 337 8.77 28.11 -22.05
C LEU A 337 10.27 28.42 -22.12
N ALA A 338 11.09 27.67 -21.37
CA ALA A 338 12.55 27.82 -21.39
C ALA A 338 13.16 27.51 -22.76
N VAL A 339 12.53 26.65 -23.57
CA VAL A 339 12.96 26.34 -24.94
C VAL A 339 12.48 27.41 -25.94
N LEU A 340 11.21 27.80 -25.84
CA LEU A 340 10.58 28.69 -26.82
C LEU A 340 11.03 30.14 -26.69
N LEU A 341 11.18 30.66 -25.47
CA LEU A 341 11.52 32.07 -25.26
C LEU A 341 12.84 32.46 -25.98
N PRO A 342 13.94 31.69 -25.89
CA PRO A 342 15.14 31.92 -26.70
C PRO A 342 14.84 31.95 -28.21
N MET A 343 14.01 31.04 -28.70
CA MET A 343 13.68 30.97 -30.12
C MET A 343 12.98 32.24 -30.61
N PHE A 344 12.08 32.81 -29.80
CA PHE A 344 11.44 34.09 -30.12
C PHE A 344 12.43 35.25 -30.08
N SER A 345 13.32 35.31 -29.09
CA SER A 345 14.37 36.34 -29.07
C SER A 345 15.32 36.26 -30.27
N LEU A 346 15.59 35.05 -30.76
CA LEU A 346 16.40 34.85 -31.97
C LEU A 346 15.67 35.33 -33.22
N LEU A 347 14.38 35.03 -33.37
CA LEU A 347 13.58 35.52 -34.48
C LEU A 347 13.47 37.05 -34.50
N GLU A 348 13.30 37.69 -33.34
CA GLU A 348 13.33 39.15 -33.23
C GLU A 348 14.70 39.74 -33.58
N GLY A 349 15.79 39.13 -33.09
CA GLY A 349 17.15 39.54 -33.43
C GLY A 349 17.45 39.44 -34.93
N PHE A 350 16.99 38.36 -35.58
CA PHE A 350 17.06 38.21 -37.04
C PHE A 350 16.24 39.27 -37.77
N ARG A 351 15.05 39.63 -37.25
CA ARG A 351 14.20 40.68 -37.83
C ARG A 351 14.91 42.04 -37.81
N ILE A 352 15.57 42.38 -36.70
CA ILE A 352 16.31 43.65 -36.56
C ILE A 352 17.57 43.65 -37.43
N SER A 353 18.29 42.53 -37.52
CA SER A 353 19.46 42.39 -38.40
C SER A 353 19.09 42.52 -39.89
N PHE A 354 17.96 41.97 -40.32
CA PHE A 354 17.43 42.18 -41.67
C PHE A 354 17.05 43.64 -41.94
N LEU A 355 16.49 44.35 -40.94
CA LEU A 355 16.18 45.78 -41.06
C LEU A 355 17.44 46.66 -41.15
N TYR A 356 18.54 46.28 -40.48
CA TYR A 356 19.82 47.00 -40.55
C TYR A 356 20.62 46.66 -41.81
N SER A 357 20.69 45.39 -42.20
CA SER A 357 21.38 44.97 -43.43
C SER A 357 20.64 45.42 -44.71
N GLY A 358 19.31 45.54 -44.66
CA GLY A 358 18.52 46.17 -45.72
C GLY A 358 18.71 47.70 -45.83
N GLY A 359 19.25 48.34 -44.79
CA GLY A 359 19.43 49.80 -44.73
C GLY A 359 20.70 50.33 -45.41
N GLU A 360 21.74 49.49 -45.58
CA GLU A 360 23.01 49.94 -46.18
C GLU A 360 22.97 50.07 -47.71
N ASN A 361 22.13 49.28 -48.38
CA ASN A 361 21.94 49.38 -49.84
C ASN A 361 20.88 50.41 -50.26
N ALA A 362 20.12 50.99 -49.32
CA ALA A 362 19.09 52.00 -49.61
C ALA A 362 19.63 53.44 -49.69
N ARG A 363 20.96 53.63 -49.77
CA ARG A 363 21.59 54.95 -49.84
C ARG A 363 21.88 55.47 -51.24
N ARG A 364 21.36 54.81 -52.29
CA ARG A 364 21.48 55.30 -53.67
C ARG A 364 20.15 55.29 -54.40
N SER A 365 19.66 56.51 -54.60
CA SER A 365 18.52 56.93 -55.42
C SER A 365 17.12 56.84 -54.78
N SER A 366 16.53 58.02 -54.64
CA SER A 366 15.09 58.28 -54.77
C SER A 366 14.16 57.61 -53.75
N GLY A 367 14.52 57.62 -52.47
CA GLY A 367 13.76 56.97 -51.39
C GLY A 367 12.93 57.92 -50.52
N ILE A 368 11.95 58.64 -51.06
CA ILE A 368 10.91 59.28 -50.22
C ILE A 368 9.49 58.78 -50.55
N GLN A 369 9.27 58.16 -51.72
CA GLN A 369 7.93 57.70 -52.10
C GLN A 369 7.67 56.19 -51.85
N MET A 370 8.71 55.36 -51.68
CA MET A 370 8.57 53.94 -51.33
C MET A 370 8.53 53.67 -49.81
N LEU A 371 8.94 54.62 -48.98
CA LEU A 371 8.92 54.45 -47.52
C LEU A 371 7.49 54.50 -46.94
N GLN A 372 6.53 55.07 -47.67
CA GLN A 372 5.14 55.17 -47.21
C GLN A 372 4.31 53.92 -47.55
N GLU A 373 4.53 53.28 -48.69
CA GLU A 373 3.85 52.02 -49.04
C GLU A 373 4.37 50.82 -48.24
N HIS A 374 5.66 50.82 -47.86
CA HIS A 374 6.25 49.74 -47.07
C HIS A 374 5.80 49.76 -45.60
N ASP A 375 5.54 50.96 -45.05
CA ASP A 375 5.09 51.13 -43.67
C ASP A 375 3.60 50.75 -43.49
N ASP A 376 2.77 51.01 -44.52
CA ASP A 376 1.37 50.55 -44.55
C ASP A 376 1.26 49.03 -44.78
N MET A 377 2.17 48.40 -45.54
CA MET A 377 2.24 46.93 -45.61
C MET A 377 2.66 46.30 -44.27
N LEU A 378 3.63 46.87 -43.56
CA LEU A 378 4.06 46.36 -42.26
C LEU A 378 2.97 46.50 -41.18
N LYS A 379 2.20 47.60 -41.19
CA LYS A 379 1.02 47.73 -40.32
C LYS A 379 -0.07 46.70 -40.62
N LYS A 380 -0.23 46.31 -41.89
CA LYS A 380 -1.21 45.29 -42.29
C LYS A 380 -0.78 43.87 -41.87
N VAL A 381 0.51 43.58 -41.85
CA VAL A 381 1.07 42.31 -41.34
C VAL A 381 1.06 42.26 -39.80
N MET A 382 1.21 43.40 -39.12
CA MET A 382 1.20 43.48 -37.66
C MET A 382 -0.21 43.51 -37.03
N ASN A 383 -1.28 43.52 -37.84
CA ASN A 383 -2.66 43.59 -37.36
C ASN A 383 -3.46 42.29 -37.49
N GLU A 384 -2.85 41.20 -37.95
CA GLU A 384 -3.48 39.88 -37.84
C GLU A 384 -3.07 39.23 -36.52
N ARG A 385 -3.94 39.35 -35.51
CA ARG A 385 -3.95 38.48 -34.32
C ARG A 385 -4.41 37.06 -34.70
N GLY A 386 -3.73 36.45 -35.67
CA GLY A 386 -3.89 35.05 -36.00
C GLY A 386 -3.20 34.23 -34.93
N PHE A 387 -3.96 33.42 -34.17
CA PHE A 387 -3.40 32.34 -33.37
C PHE A 387 -2.39 31.59 -34.23
N THR A 388 -1.13 31.56 -33.80
CA THR A 388 -0.11 30.86 -34.58
C THR A 388 -0.48 29.37 -34.65
N LEU A 389 -0.29 28.70 -35.80
CA LEU A 389 -0.49 27.25 -35.91
C LEU A 389 0.27 26.47 -34.83
N ILE A 390 1.37 27.06 -34.38
CA ILE A 390 2.22 26.56 -33.31
C ILE A 390 1.52 26.69 -31.94
N GLU A 391 0.90 27.82 -31.57
CA GLU A 391 0.07 27.93 -30.35
C GLU A 391 -1.06 26.91 -30.29
N MET A 392 -1.77 26.73 -31.40
CA MET A 392 -2.81 25.72 -31.54
C MET A 392 -2.26 24.30 -31.31
N LEU A 393 -1.10 23.98 -31.89
CA LEU A 393 -0.46 22.66 -31.75
C LEU A 393 -0.02 22.40 -30.30
N ILE A 394 0.42 23.43 -29.59
CA ILE A 394 0.83 23.35 -28.18
C ILE A 394 -0.37 23.13 -27.28
N VAL A 395 -1.44 23.91 -27.46
CA VAL A 395 -2.69 23.74 -26.71
C VAL A 395 -3.22 22.33 -26.90
N LEU A 396 -3.18 21.80 -28.13
CA LEU A 396 -3.58 20.43 -28.42
C LEU A 396 -2.68 19.37 -27.77
N LEU A 397 -1.35 19.58 -27.74
CA LEU A 397 -0.42 18.65 -27.09
C LEU A 397 -0.62 18.62 -25.57
N VAL A 398 -0.80 19.79 -24.94
CA VAL A 398 -1.08 19.91 -23.50
C VAL A 398 -2.44 19.29 -23.16
N ILE A 399 -3.50 19.59 -23.93
CA ILE A 399 -4.81 18.96 -23.75
C ILE A 399 -4.72 17.45 -23.96
N SER A 400 -3.95 16.97 -24.94
CA SER A 400 -3.76 15.54 -25.20
C SER A 400 -3.06 14.83 -24.05
N ILE A 401 -1.99 15.41 -23.48
CA ILE A 401 -1.30 14.85 -22.31
C ILE A 401 -2.23 14.87 -21.09
N LEU A 402 -2.96 15.97 -20.87
CA LEU A 402 -3.94 16.08 -19.81
C LEU A 402 -5.04 15.02 -19.97
N LEU A 403 -5.55 14.78 -21.18
CA LEU A 403 -6.54 13.75 -21.47
C LEU A 403 -5.95 12.34 -21.27
N ILE A 404 -4.74 12.06 -21.75
CA ILE A 404 -4.07 10.76 -21.56
C ILE A 404 -3.85 10.46 -20.07
N ILE A 405 -3.62 11.46 -19.23
CA ILE A 405 -3.46 11.29 -17.77
C ILE A 405 -4.83 11.21 -17.07
N THR A 406 -5.78 12.04 -17.50
CA THR A 406 -7.09 12.20 -16.86
C THR A 406 -8.01 11.03 -17.20
N ILE A 407 -8.02 10.55 -18.44
CA ILE A 407 -8.90 9.46 -18.90
C ILE A 407 -8.67 8.20 -18.07
N PRO A 408 -7.46 7.63 -17.93
CA PRO A 408 -7.26 6.42 -17.12
C PRO A 408 -7.63 6.62 -15.65
N ASN A 409 -7.42 7.83 -15.11
CA ASN A 409 -7.77 8.15 -13.72
C ASN A 409 -9.29 8.22 -13.52
N ILE A 410 -10.02 8.78 -14.48
CA ILE A 410 -11.49 8.79 -14.49
C ILE A 410 -12.04 7.39 -14.74
N THR A 411 -11.53 6.66 -15.73
CA THR A 411 -12.00 5.30 -16.07
C THR A 411 -11.76 4.32 -14.93
N LYS A 412 -10.63 4.41 -14.21
CA LYS A 412 -10.36 3.58 -13.03
C LYS A 412 -11.31 3.89 -11.85
N ASN A 413 -11.70 5.16 -11.70
CA ASN A 413 -12.71 5.54 -10.73
C ASN A 413 -14.10 5.09 -11.16
N GLN A 414 -14.44 5.11 -12.46
CA GLN A 414 -15.68 4.57 -12.98
C GLN A 414 -15.82 3.07 -12.72
N SER A 415 -14.80 2.25 -13.02
CA SER A 415 -14.88 0.80 -12.76
C SER A 415 -14.99 0.48 -11.26
N THR A 416 -14.34 1.27 -10.41
CA THR A 416 -14.47 1.14 -8.94
C THR A 416 -15.86 1.57 -8.44
N ILE A 417 -16.45 2.61 -9.04
CA ILE A 417 -17.82 3.05 -8.72
C ILE A 417 -18.84 2.02 -9.19
N GLN A 418 -18.65 1.48 -10.39
CA GLN A 418 -19.54 0.48 -10.97
C GLN A 418 -19.48 -0.86 -10.22
N SER A 419 -18.30 -1.33 -9.81
CA SER A 419 -18.17 -2.56 -9.01
C SER A 419 -18.73 -2.41 -7.59
N LYS A 420 -18.45 -1.30 -6.91
CA LYS A 420 -19.07 -0.99 -5.61
C LYS A 420 -20.57 -0.75 -5.72
N GLY A 421 -21.02 -0.17 -6.83
CA GLY A 421 -22.42 -0.01 -7.18
C GLY A 421 -23.11 -1.36 -7.36
N CYS A 422 -22.46 -2.32 -8.04
CA CYS A 422 -22.97 -3.67 -8.19
C CYS A 422 -23.01 -4.43 -6.85
N GLU A 423 -21.98 -4.30 -5.99
CA GLU A 423 -22.01 -4.91 -4.66
C GLU A 423 -23.18 -4.36 -3.80
N ALA A 424 -23.40 -3.05 -3.84
CA ALA A 424 -24.52 -2.42 -3.15
C ALA A 424 -25.88 -2.87 -3.73
N PHE A 425 -25.96 -3.01 -5.06
CA PHE A 425 -27.15 -3.51 -5.75
C PHE A 425 -27.46 -4.96 -5.39
N VAL A 426 -26.46 -5.85 -5.35
CA VAL A 426 -26.61 -7.24 -4.92
C VAL A 426 -27.13 -7.32 -3.48
N LYS A 427 -26.61 -6.48 -2.57
CA LYS A 427 -27.12 -6.42 -1.18
C LYS A 427 -28.56 -5.94 -1.11
N MET A 428 -28.93 -4.93 -1.89
CA MET A 428 -30.30 -4.41 -1.95
C MET A 428 -31.25 -5.48 -2.52
N ALA A 429 -30.88 -6.12 -3.62
CA ALA A 429 -31.67 -7.18 -4.24
C ALA A 429 -31.79 -8.41 -3.32
N GLN A 430 -30.75 -8.75 -2.55
CA GLN A 430 -30.82 -9.82 -1.55
C GLN A 430 -31.82 -9.49 -0.45
N ALA A 431 -31.94 -8.22 -0.05
CA ALA A 431 -32.96 -7.79 0.89
C ALA A 431 -34.38 -7.86 0.29
N GLN A 432 -34.53 -7.63 -1.02
CA GLN A 432 -35.81 -7.78 -1.72
C GLN A 432 -36.23 -9.25 -1.86
N VAL A 433 -35.29 -10.17 -2.05
CA VAL A 433 -35.57 -11.63 -1.99
C VAL A 433 -36.14 -12.01 -0.63
N GLN A 434 -35.56 -11.48 0.45
CA GLN A 434 -36.06 -11.72 1.81
C GLN A 434 -37.44 -11.09 2.04
N ALA A 435 -37.70 -9.90 1.49
CA ALA A 435 -39.02 -9.28 1.56
C ALA A 435 -40.08 -10.13 0.82
N TYR A 436 -39.76 -10.61 -0.38
CA TYR A 436 -40.63 -11.53 -1.14
C TYR A 436 -40.91 -12.82 -0.36
N GLU A 437 -39.89 -13.40 0.28
CA GLU A 437 -40.04 -14.62 1.08
C GLU A 437 -40.98 -14.40 2.27
N ILE A 438 -40.91 -13.23 2.91
CA ILE A 438 -41.80 -12.86 4.02
C ILE A 438 -43.25 -12.71 3.54
N ASP A 439 -43.46 -12.05 2.40
CA ASP A 439 -44.80 -11.74 1.89
C ASP A 439 -45.50 -12.96 1.26
N ASN A 440 -44.74 -13.88 0.65
CA ASN A 440 -45.28 -15.03 -0.08
C ASN A 440 -45.05 -16.39 0.60
N ALA A 441 -44.33 -16.42 1.73
CA ALA A 441 -43.93 -17.63 2.46
C ALA A 441 -43.17 -18.68 1.59
N LYS A 442 -42.57 -18.24 0.48
CA LYS A 442 -41.81 -19.08 -0.45
C LYS A 442 -40.66 -18.26 -1.05
N LEU A 443 -39.56 -18.93 -1.39
CA LEU A 443 -38.48 -18.31 -2.15
C LEU A 443 -38.93 -18.02 -3.61
N PRO A 444 -38.47 -16.92 -4.21
CA PRO A 444 -38.73 -16.64 -5.63
C PRO A 444 -38.05 -17.69 -6.51
N GLY A 445 -38.70 -18.10 -7.59
CA GLY A 445 -38.21 -19.12 -8.52
C GLY A 445 -37.17 -18.60 -9.51
N SER A 446 -37.20 -17.30 -9.81
CA SER A 446 -36.20 -16.61 -10.64
C SER A 446 -36.14 -15.13 -10.32
N ILE A 447 -35.14 -14.43 -10.84
CA ILE A 447 -35.02 -12.97 -10.71
C ILE A 447 -36.12 -12.25 -11.50
N ASP A 448 -36.58 -12.83 -12.61
CA ASP A 448 -37.69 -12.28 -13.40
C ASP A 448 -39.02 -12.28 -12.61
N GLU A 449 -39.19 -13.22 -11.68
CA GLU A 449 -40.34 -13.22 -10.76
C GLU A 449 -40.31 -12.00 -9.82
N LEU A 450 -39.12 -11.56 -9.40
CA LEU A 450 -38.95 -10.37 -8.56
C LEU A 450 -39.16 -9.07 -9.33
N GLU A 451 -38.80 -9.04 -10.63
CA GLU A 451 -39.08 -7.89 -11.49
C GLU A 451 -40.57 -7.77 -11.82
N SER A 452 -41.21 -8.87 -12.24
CA SER A 452 -42.63 -8.88 -12.60
C SER A 452 -43.56 -8.56 -11.43
N GLN A 453 -43.15 -8.88 -10.19
CA GLN A 453 -43.89 -8.50 -8.98
C GLN A 453 -43.46 -7.16 -8.37
N GLY A 454 -42.54 -6.43 -9.02
CA GLY A 454 -42.18 -5.06 -8.66
C GLY A 454 -41.22 -4.91 -7.47
N TYR A 455 -40.62 -6.00 -6.99
CA TYR A 455 -39.59 -5.97 -5.95
C TYR A 455 -38.24 -5.45 -6.49
N LEU A 456 -37.97 -5.68 -7.77
CA LEU A 456 -36.82 -5.13 -8.49
C LEU A 456 -37.27 -4.28 -9.68
N LYS A 457 -36.57 -3.17 -9.92
CA LYS A 457 -36.82 -2.28 -11.07
C LYS A 457 -35.91 -2.55 -12.26
N GLN A 458 -34.87 -3.35 -12.05
CA GLN A 458 -33.85 -3.72 -13.02
C GLN A 458 -33.22 -5.03 -12.57
N THR A 459 -32.74 -5.84 -13.51
CA THR A 459 -32.15 -7.17 -13.27
C THR A 459 -30.64 -7.20 -13.56
N SER A 460 -30.05 -6.06 -13.90
CA SER A 460 -28.63 -5.90 -14.17
C SER A 460 -27.98 -4.86 -13.26
N CYS A 461 -26.69 -5.07 -13.00
CA CYS A 461 -25.86 -4.16 -12.24
C CYS A 461 -25.46 -2.91 -13.04
N PRO A 462 -25.06 -1.81 -12.38
CA PRO A 462 -24.57 -0.60 -13.05
C PRO A 462 -23.31 -0.78 -13.92
N ASN A 463 -22.61 -1.91 -13.79
CA ASN A 463 -21.47 -2.31 -14.64
C ASN A 463 -21.89 -3.11 -15.89
N GLY A 464 -23.15 -3.53 -16.00
CA GLY A 464 -23.66 -4.35 -17.09
C GLY A 464 -23.76 -5.84 -16.77
N ASP A 465 -23.26 -6.30 -15.62
CA ASP A 465 -23.31 -7.71 -15.25
C ASP A 465 -24.73 -8.10 -14.83
N GLU A 466 -25.18 -9.29 -15.22
CA GLU A 466 -26.47 -9.83 -14.80
C GLU A 466 -26.36 -10.48 -13.43
N ILE A 467 -27.43 -10.40 -12.64
CA ILE A 467 -27.52 -11.12 -11.38
C ILE A 467 -28.33 -12.41 -11.59
N SER A 468 -27.93 -13.48 -10.91
CA SER A 468 -28.63 -14.77 -10.84
C SER A 468 -29.00 -15.11 -9.40
N LEU A 469 -30.07 -15.88 -9.23
CA LEU A 469 -30.53 -16.39 -7.94
C LEU A 469 -30.19 -17.89 -7.86
N ASP A 470 -29.49 -18.29 -6.80
CA ASP A 470 -29.23 -19.70 -6.54
C ASP A 470 -30.44 -20.42 -5.91
N SER A 471 -30.40 -21.75 -5.88
CA SER A 471 -31.46 -22.57 -5.27
C SER A 471 -31.61 -22.42 -3.75
N LYS A 472 -30.74 -21.63 -3.11
CA LYS A 472 -30.76 -21.27 -1.68
C LYS A 472 -31.21 -19.82 -1.45
N GLY A 473 -31.70 -19.12 -2.48
CA GLY A 473 -32.19 -17.75 -2.39
C GLY A 473 -31.07 -16.70 -2.31
N LYS A 474 -29.83 -17.04 -2.67
CA LYS A 474 -28.71 -16.11 -2.67
C LYS A 474 -28.50 -15.50 -4.05
N ILE A 475 -28.33 -14.18 -4.11
CA ILE A 475 -28.00 -13.47 -5.33
C ILE A 475 -26.50 -13.51 -5.58
N THR A 476 -26.12 -13.91 -6.79
CA THR A 476 -24.74 -13.92 -7.31
C THR A 476 -24.67 -13.16 -8.62
N VAL A 477 -23.51 -12.55 -8.90
CA VAL A 477 -23.25 -11.91 -10.20
C VAL A 477 -22.81 -13.00 -11.18
N VAL A 478 -23.38 -13.00 -12.38
CA VAL A 478 -22.94 -13.81 -13.51
C VAL A 478 -22.06 -12.92 -14.38
N GLU A 479 -20.76 -13.23 -14.43
CA GLU A 479 -19.79 -12.55 -15.31
C GLU A 479 -19.99 -12.93 -16.78
#